data_AF-A0A2E2U8A4-F1
#
_entry.id   AF-A0A2E2U8A4-F1
#
_cell.length_a   1.000
_cell.length_b   1.000
_cell.length_c   1.000
_cell.angle_alpha   90.00
_cell.angle_beta   90.00
_cell.angle_gamma   90.00
#
_symmetry.space_group_name_H-M   'P 1'
#
loop_
_entity.id
_entity.type
_entity.pdbx_description
1 polymer ?
#
loop_
_entity_poly.entity_id
_entity_poly.type
_entity_poly.pdbx_seq_one_letter_code
_entity_poly.pdbx_strand_id
1 'polypeptide(L)'
;MKMMIHALLVLALFVSASCTNQDDGQYIPGVNGPYLNVQDGKILLSIELERIELGAGVTLPVPKLPNSSITVGPALGDDGTLGGTMIRVAFDLKDVESDDFRVVPAQTLPDGRPFPFMINGTLPALAFNIPKAKNATFYVSEKVFGFFLPIKIPSDFNIDVSYRIRINGQSYGIVSLIHADEQDEGSGVVALLTLDEIRDNPDAQKLIKLSKRYKSAVF
;
A
#
# COMPACT_ATOMS: atom_id res chain seq x y z
N MET A 1 0.48 -39.80 -32.83
CA MET A 1 -0.25 -38.53 -32.69
C MET A 1 -0.77 -38.20 -31.28
N LYS A 2 -0.68 -39.08 -30.26
CA LYS A 2 -1.07 -38.77 -28.86
C LYS A 2 0.06 -38.18 -27.99
N MET A 3 1.32 -38.31 -28.41
CA MET A 3 2.47 -37.76 -27.65
C MET A 3 2.72 -36.26 -27.87
N MET A 4 2.20 -35.63 -28.94
CA MET A 4 2.36 -34.19 -29.17
C MET A 4 1.41 -33.33 -28.31
N ILE A 5 0.29 -33.89 -27.85
CA ILE A 5 -0.69 -33.14 -27.02
C ILE A 5 -0.18 -32.98 -25.58
N HIS A 6 0.63 -33.92 -25.09
CA HIS A 6 1.19 -33.85 -23.73
C HIS A 6 2.35 -32.84 -23.61
N ALA A 7 3.06 -32.55 -24.70
CA ALA A 7 4.12 -31.54 -24.72
C ALA A 7 3.57 -30.10 -24.67
N LEU A 8 2.35 -29.87 -25.16
CA LEU A 8 1.73 -28.54 -25.16
C LEU A 8 1.15 -28.16 -23.79
N LEU A 9 0.79 -29.16 -22.95
CA LEU A 9 0.22 -28.92 -21.62
C LEU A 9 1.28 -28.56 -20.57
N VAL A 10 2.52 -29.06 -20.72
CA VAL A 10 3.63 -28.78 -19.79
C VAL A 10 4.23 -27.38 -20.04
N LEU A 11 4.13 -26.84 -21.25
CA LEU A 11 4.64 -25.51 -21.58
C LEU A 11 3.75 -24.36 -21.05
N ALA A 12 2.51 -24.66 -20.64
CA ALA A 12 1.57 -23.67 -20.11
C ALA A 12 1.76 -23.36 -18.61
N LEU A 13 2.66 -24.07 -17.91
CA LEU A 13 2.93 -23.87 -16.47
C LEU A 13 4.13 -22.97 -16.17
N PHE A 14 4.83 -22.46 -17.19
CA PHE A 14 5.83 -21.41 -17.05
C PHE A 14 5.22 -20.02 -17.27
N VAL A 15 4.03 -19.77 -16.71
CA VAL A 15 3.69 -18.38 -16.39
C VAL A 15 4.55 -18.04 -15.18
N SER A 16 5.74 -17.51 -15.46
CA SER A 16 6.66 -16.99 -14.47
C SER A 16 5.85 -16.07 -13.55
N ALA A 17 5.63 -16.52 -12.32
CA ALA A 17 5.49 -15.60 -11.21
C ALA A 17 6.81 -14.81 -11.22
N SER A 18 6.81 -13.67 -11.87
CA SER A 18 7.84 -12.67 -11.66
C SER A 18 7.59 -12.17 -10.25
N CYS A 19 8.06 -12.90 -9.25
CA CYS A 19 8.17 -12.37 -7.90
C CYS A 19 9.11 -11.17 -8.04
N THR A 20 8.55 -9.96 -8.06
CA THR A 20 9.31 -8.76 -7.80
C THR A 20 9.98 -8.93 -6.44
N ASN A 21 11.30 -8.94 -6.42
CA ASN A 21 12.05 -8.96 -5.16
C ASN A 21 11.86 -7.59 -4.51
N GLN A 22 10.88 -7.52 -3.60
CA GLN A 22 10.74 -6.40 -2.68
C GLN A 22 11.69 -6.65 -1.50
N ASP A 23 12.42 -5.63 -1.08
CA ASP A 23 13.23 -5.74 0.14
C ASP A 23 12.31 -5.99 1.33
N ASP A 24 12.66 -6.94 2.20
CA ASP A 24 11.98 -7.11 3.48
C ASP A 24 12.15 -5.81 4.28
N GLY A 25 11.03 -5.18 4.64
CA GLY A 25 11.01 -3.95 5.41
C GLY A 25 11.61 -4.12 6.82
N GLN A 26 11.74 -3.03 7.56
CA GLN A 26 12.05 -3.14 8.99
C GLN A 26 10.81 -3.60 9.75
N TYR A 27 11.02 -4.47 10.75
CA TYR A 27 9.96 -4.99 11.61
C TYR A 27 9.25 -3.88 12.39
N ILE A 28 7.92 -3.89 12.35
CA ILE A 28 7.03 -3.05 13.16
C ILE A 28 6.11 -4.01 13.94
N PRO A 29 6.06 -3.98 15.28
CA PRO A 29 5.25 -4.91 16.05
C PRO A 29 3.77 -4.87 15.67
N GLY A 30 3.21 -6.04 15.38
CA GLY A 30 1.80 -6.17 15.02
C GLY A 30 1.46 -5.68 13.61
N VAL A 31 2.46 -5.33 12.80
CA VAL A 31 2.29 -4.93 11.40
C VAL A 31 3.22 -5.75 10.52
N ASN A 32 2.61 -6.48 9.57
CA ASN A 32 3.32 -7.17 8.52
C ASN A 32 3.14 -6.41 7.18
N GLY A 33 4.23 -6.26 6.42
CA GLY A 33 4.31 -5.41 5.23
C GLY A 33 4.82 -3.97 5.48
N PRO A 34 4.55 -3.02 4.56
CA PRO A 34 3.63 -3.12 3.44
C PRO A 34 4.21 -3.86 2.24
N TYR A 35 3.31 -4.51 1.52
CA TYR A 35 3.58 -5.15 0.24
C TYR A 35 3.05 -4.27 -0.89
N LEU A 36 3.88 -4.10 -1.92
CA LEU A 36 3.57 -3.35 -3.11
C LEU A 36 3.53 -4.32 -4.29
N ASN A 37 2.35 -4.47 -4.89
CA ASN A 37 2.12 -5.31 -6.07
C ASN A 37 1.39 -4.52 -7.15
N VAL A 38 1.25 -5.10 -8.33
CA VAL A 38 0.46 -4.55 -9.43
C VAL A 38 -0.55 -5.59 -9.92
N GLN A 39 -1.83 -5.23 -9.96
CA GLN A 39 -2.91 -6.11 -10.44
C GLN A 39 -3.95 -5.31 -11.21
N ASP A 40 -4.41 -5.84 -12.34
CA ASP A 40 -5.45 -5.22 -13.18
C ASP A 40 -5.17 -3.74 -13.53
N GLY A 41 -3.89 -3.38 -13.68
CA GLY A 41 -3.47 -2.01 -13.96
C GLY A 41 -3.47 -1.06 -12.77
N LYS A 42 -3.68 -1.57 -11.57
CA LYS A 42 -3.71 -0.83 -10.31
C LYS A 42 -2.51 -1.21 -9.46
N ILE A 43 -2.06 -0.24 -8.69
CA ILE A 43 -1.04 -0.42 -7.67
C ILE A 43 -1.74 -0.93 -6.42
N LEU A 44 -1.31 -2.08 -5.91
CA LEU A 44 -1.80 -2.67 -4.70
C LEU A 44 -0.82 -2.40 -3.57
N LEU A 45 -1.25 -1.58 -2.60
CA LEU A 45 -0.50 -1.37 -1.36
C LEU A 45 -1.26 -2.07 -0.23
N SER A 46 -0.68 -3.10 0.38
CA SER A 46 -1.30 -3.87 1.45
C SER A 46 -0.45 -3.90 2.71
N ILE A 47 -1.11 -3.82 3.86
CA ILE A 47 -0.55 -4.08 5.19
C ILE A 47 -1.42 -5.11 5.90
N GLU A 48 -0.82 -5.85 6.81
CA GLU A 48 -1.49 -6.82 7.64
C GLU A 48 -1.26 -6.49 9.12
N LEU A 49 -2.31 -6.62 9.92
CA LEU A 49 -2.33 -6.31 11.34
C LEU A 49 -2.52 -7.62 12.10
N GLU A 50 -1.47 -8.13 12.71
CA GLU A 50 -1.43 -9.49 13.28
C GLU A 50 -2.44 -9.68 14.42
N ARG A 51 -2.69 -8.63 15.21
CA ARG A 51 -3.47 -8.71 16.47
C ARG A 51 -4.90 -8.19 16.36
N ILE A 52 -5.34 -7.84 15.16
CA ILE A 52 -6.69 -7.31 14.94
C ILE A 52 -7.43 -8.32 14.11
N GLU A 53 -8.46 -8.96 14.67
CA GLU A 53 -9.28 -9.91 13.93
C GLU A 53 -10.56 -9.23 13.46
N LEU A 54 -10.87 -9.40 12.18
CA LEU A 54 -12.15 -9.03 11.61
C LEU A 54 -12.85 -10.28 11.10
N GLY A 55 -14.10 -10.49 11.50
CA GLY A 55 -14.89 -11.65 11.05
C GLY A 55 -15.39 -11.55 9.61
N ALA A 56 -15.29 -10.37 8.98
CA ALA A 56 -15.75 -10.15 7.61
C ALA A 56 -14.92 -9.06 6.91
N GLY A 57 -14.79 -9.22 5.59
CA GLY A 57 -14.17 -8.23 4.72
C GLY A 57 -15.18 -7.26 4.12
N VAL A 58 -14.76 -6.01 3.92
CA VAL A 58 -15.49 -4.97 3.20
C VAL A 58 -14.57 -4.30 2.19
N THR A 59 -15.10 -4.03 1.00
CA THR A 59 -14.45 -3.16 0.02
C THR A 59 -15.24 -1.86 -0.10
N LEU A 60 -14.52 -0.74 -0.02
CA LEU A 60 -15.07 0.61 -0.02
C LEU A 60 -14.44 1.41 -1.16
N PRO A 61 -15.21 2.22 -1.90
CA PRO A 61 -14.63 3.18 -2.83
C PRO A 61 -13.89 4.28 -2.07
N VAL A 62 -12.82 4.82 -2.66
CA VAL A 62 -12.12 5.97 -2.09
C VAL A 62 -12.79 7.26 -2.55
N PRO A 63 -13.11 8.21 -1.66
CA PRO A 63 -13.68 9.50 -2.05
C PRO A 63 -12.84 10.19 -3.12
N LYS A 64 -13.51 10.68 -4.17
CA LYS A 64 -12.90 11.36 -5.34
C LYS A 64 -11.96 10.51 -6.21
N LEU A 65 -11.77 9.22 -5.93
CA LEU A 65 -10.97 8.32 -6.77
C LEU A 65 -11.85 7.20 -7.33
N PRO A 66 -12.53 7.43 -8.48
CA PRO A 66 -13.57 6.53 -8.99
C PRO A 66 -13.05 5.14 -9.39
N ASN A 67 -11.76 5.01 -9.68
CA ASN A 67 -11.14 3.74 -10.07
C ASN A 67 -10.34 3.10 -8.93
N SER A 68 -10.38 3.65 -7.72
CA SER A 68 -9.60 3.18 -6.57
C SER A 68 -10.50 2.70 -5.44
N SER A 69 -10.02 1.70 -4.70
CA SER A 69 -10.79 1.08 -3.62
C SER A 69 -9.90 0.65 -2.46
N ILE A 70 -10.48 0.58 -1.27
CA ILE A 70 -9.85 0.03 -0.07
C ILE A 70 -10.61 -1.24 0.31
N THR A 71 -9.88 -2.32 0.50
CA THR A 71 -10.38 -3.54 1.11
C THR A 71 -9.84 -3.62 2.53
N VAL A 72 -10.73 -3.86 3.49
CA VAL A 72 -10.38 -4.21 4.86
C VAL A 72 -11.02 -5.55 5.16
N GLY A 73 -10.24 -6.55 5.58
CA GLY A 73 -10.79 -7.88 5.86
C GLY A 73 -9.80 -8.78 6.57
N PRO A 74 -10.14 -10.06 6.77
CA PRO A 74 -9.22 -11.03 7.35
C PRO A 74 -7.92 -11.11 6.54
N ALA A 75 -6.77 -11.15 7.21
CA ALA A 75 -5.53 -11.53 6.54
C ALA A 75 -5.45 -13.07 6.42
N LEU A 76 -4.80 -13.53 5.36
CA LEU A 76 -4.52 -14.94 5.10
C LEU A 76 -3.03 -15.13 5.30
N GLY A 77 -2.64 -15.86 6.32
CA GLY A 77 -1.25 -16.24 6.53
C GLY A 77 -0.74 -17.16 5.42
N ASP A 78 0.58 -17.25 5.29
CA ASP A 78 1.25 -18.11 4.30
C ASP A 78 0.90 -19.60 4.44
N ASP A 79 0.47 -20.02 5.64
CA ASP A 79 0.01 -21.37 5.95
C ASP A 79 -1.49 -21.60 5.68
N GLY A 80 -2.18 -20.59 5.12
CA GLY A 80 -3.61 -20.60 4.86
C GLY A 80 -4.48 -20.39 6.10
N THR A 81 -3.89 -20.06 7.25
CA THR A 81 -4.66 -19.70 8.45
C THR A 81 -5.23 -18.30 8.31
N LEU A 82 -6.48 -18.14 8.74
CA LEU A 82 -7.08 -16.81 8.90
C LEU A 82 -6.63 -16.26 10.24
N GLY A 83 -5.91 -15.15 10.21
CA GLY A 83 -5.39 -14.49 11.40
C GLY A 83 -5.07 -13.03 11.09
N GLY A 84 -5.44 -12.12 11.98
CA GLY A 84 -5.21 -10.70 11.77
C GLY A 84 -6.15 -10.03 10.75
N THR A 85 -5.81 -8.79 10.38
CA THR A 85 -6.59 -7.94 9.48
C THR A 85 -5.70 -7.40 8.38
N MET A 86 -6.08 -7.65 7.13
CA MET A 86 -5.48 -7.04 5.97
C MET A 86 -6.20 -5.73 5.62
N ILE A 87 -5.43 -4.68 5.37
CA ILE A 87 -5.87 -3.45 4.72
C ILE A 87 -5.12 -3.35 3.40
N ARG A 88 -5.85 -3.38 2.30
CA ARG A 88 -5.31 -3.27 0.95
C ARG A 88 -5.95 -2.12 0.21
N VAL A 89 -5.11 -1.36 -0.45
CA VAL A 89 -5.50 -0.23 -1.26
C VAL A 89 -5.18 -0.58 -2.71
N ALA A 90 -6.20 -0.63 -3.55
CA ALA A 90 -6.07 -0.79 -4.99
C ALA A 90 -6.20 0.59 -5.63
N PHE A 91 -5.07 1.17 -6.04
CA PHE A 91 -4.97 2.53 -6.53
C PHE A 91 -4.75 2.57 -8.05
N ASP A 92 -5.56 3.37 -8.74
CA ASP A 92 -5.38 3.64 -10.17
C ASP A 92 -4.71 5.01 -10.36
N LEU A 93 -3.55 5.03 -11.03
CA LEU A 93 -2.81 6.26 -11.31
C LEU A 93 -3.66 7.31 -12.04
N LYS A 94 -4.67 6.88 -12.81
CA LYS A 94 -5.58 7.77 -13.53
C LYS A 94 -6.43 8.64 -12.62
N ASP A 95 -6.69 8.20 -11.40
CA ASP A 95 -7.57 8.92 -10.49
C ASP A 95 -6.98 10.25 -10.00
N VAL A 96 -5.67 10.46 -10.19
CA VAL A 96 -4.97 11.68 -9.77
C VAL A 96 -4.44 12.51 -10.94
N GLU A 97 -4.87 12.22 -12.17
CA GLU A 97 -4.42 12.94 -13.38
C GLU A 97 -5.18 14.27 -13.61
N SER A 98 -6.28 14.51 -12.90
CA SER A 98 -7.07 15.75 -13.03
C SER A 98 -6.48 16.92 -12.24
N ASP A 99 -6.84 18.14 -12.64
CA ASP A 99 -6.35 19.39 -12.02
C ASP A 99 -6.64 19.49 -10.52
N ASP A 100 -7.73 18.87 -10.04
CA ASP A 100 -8.10 18.78 -8.62
C ASP A 100 -7.00 18.16 -7.72
N PHE A 101 -6.08 17.38 -8.29
CA PHE A 101 -4.99 16.72 -7.57
C PHE A 101 -3.62 17.37 -7.79
N ARG A 102 -3.54 18.41 -8.64
CA ARG A 102 -2.29 19.12 -8.94
C ARG A 102 -1.99 20.22 -7.92
N VAL A 103 -2.99 21.05 -7.65
CA VAL A 103 -2.89 22.17 -6.71
C VAL A 103 -3.70 21.82 -5.48
N VAL A 104 -3.01 21.24 -4.51
CA VAL A 104 -3.60 20.68 -3.29
C VAL A 104 -3.04 21.38 -2.04
N PRO A 105 -3.82 21.44 -0.96
CA PRO A 105 -3.36 22.01 0.30
C PRO A 105 -2.20 21.22 0.90
N ALA A 106 -1.42 21.88 1.76
CA ALA A 106 -0.44 21.22 2.61
C ALA A 106 -1.16 20.58 3.82
N GLN A 107 -0.86 19.31 4.10
CA GLN A 107 -1.46 18.53 5.17
C GLN A 107 -0.40 18.01 6.15
N THR A 108 -0.79 17.87 7.40
CA THR A 108 -0.01 17.23 8.48
C THR A 108 -0.52 15.81 8.72
N LEU A 109 0.00 15.14 9.76
CA LEU A 109 -0.64 13.94 10.32
C LEU A 109 -2.06 14.28 10.82
N PRO A 110 -2.94 13.27 11.02
CA PRO A 110 -4.34 13.51 11.38
C PRO A 110 -4.51 14.20 12.74
N ASP A 111 -3.52 14.08 13.62
CA ASP A 111 -3.43 14.73 14.94
C ASP A 111 -2.81 16.14 14.88
N GLY A 112 -2.44 16.63 13.69
CA GLY A 112 -1.82 17.94 13.48
C GLY A 112 -0.29 17.95 13.57
N ARG A 113 0.36 16.84 13.96
CA ARG A 113 1.83 16.78 14.04
C ARG A 113 2.48 16.77 12.65
N PRO A 114 3.70 17.32 12.50
CA PRO A 114 4.40 17.28 11.23
C PRO A 114 4.79 15.85 10.85
N PHE A 115 4.86 15.58 9.55
CA PHE A 115 5.49 14.35 9.06
C PHE A 115 6.98 14.37 9.36
N PRO A 116 7.54 13.42 10.12
CA PRO A 116 8.93 13.48 10.60
C PRO A 116 9.96 13.32 9.48
N PHE A 117 9.55 12.79 8.33
CA PHE A 117 10.39 12.58 7.15
C PHE A 117 10.24 13.67 6.07
N MET A 118 9.41 14.69 6.30
CA MET A 118 9.22 15.81 5.37
C MET A 118 9.95 17.06 5.89
N ILE A 119 10.72 17.72 5.02
CA ILE A 119 11.53 18.90 5.39
C ILE A 119 10.68 20.02 6.00
N ASN A 120 9.49 20.27 5.44
CA ASN A 120 8.54 21.28 5.91
C ASN A 120 7.43 20.69 6.79
N GLY A 121 7.55 19.43 7.20
CA GLY A 121 6.57 18.72 8.02
C GLY A 121 5.21 18.48 7.37
N THR A 122 5.02 18.81 6.09
CA THR A 122 3.70 18.76 5.44
C THR A 122 3.74 18.07 4.08
N LEU A 123 2.62 17.45 3.70
CA LEU A 123 2.43 16.80 2.41
C LEU A 123 1.48 17.64 1.54
N PRO A 124 1.83 17.93 0.27
CA PRO A 124 0.89 18.50 -0.68
C PRO A 124 -0.09 17.41 -1.13
N ALA A 125 -1.21 17.28 -0.41
CA ALA A 125 -2.19 16.23 -0.62
C ALA A 125 -3.60 16.64 -0.18
N LEU A 126 -4.62 16.03 -0.76
CA LEU A 126 -5.94 15.96 -0.17
C LEU A 126 -5.93 14.86 0.90
N ALA A 127 -6.49 15.15 2.07
CA ALA A 127 -6.65 14.19 3.17
C ALA A 127 -8.10 13.70 3.25
N PHE A 128 -8.30 12.38 3.22
CA PHE A 128 -9.62 11.76 3.37
C PHE A 128 -9.62 10.77 4.52
N ASN A 129 -10.43 11.04 5.55
CA ASN A 129 -10.63 10.09 6.64
C ASN A 129 -11.69 9.05 6.26
N ILE A 130 -11.38 7.77 6.48
CA ILE A 130 -12.26 6.64 6.20
C ILE A 130 -12.55 5.89 7.51
N PRO A 131 -13.61 6.27 8.26
CA PRO A 131 -13.89 5.67 9.57
C PRO A 131 -14.06 4.16 9.52
N LYS A 132 -14.70 3.65 8.46
CA LYS A 132 -14.93 2.23 8.23
C LYS A 132 -13.65 1.42 7.96
N ALA A 133 -12.54 2.10 7.65
CA ALA A 133 -11.22 1.50 7.48
C ALA A 133 -10.32 1.80 8.69
N LYS A 134 -10.83 1.55 9.91
CA LYS A 134 -10.11 1.79 11.18
C LYS A 134 -9.63 3.23 11.33
N ASN A 135 -10.45 4.20 10.90
CA ASN A 135 -10.11 5.63 10.89
C ASN A 135 -8.82 5.96 10.11
N ALA A 136 -8.44 5.14 9.12
CA ALA A 136 -7.33 5.44 8.23
C ALA A 136 -7.56 6.77 7.51
N THR A 137 -6.49 7.56 7.36
CA THR A 137 -6.50 8.82 6.63
C THR A 137 -5.65 8.67 5.39
N PHE A 138 -6.26 8.90 4.22
CA PHE A 138 -5.60 8.78 2.92
C PHE A 138 -5.08 10.14 2.47
N TYR A 139 -3.85 10.16 1.98
CA TYR A 139 -3.20 11.34 1.41
C TYR A 139 -3.04 11.13 -0.09
N VAL A 140 -3.63 12.01 -0.88
CA VAL A 140 -3.72 11.84 -2.33
C VAL A 140 -3.44 13.14 -3.07
N SER A 141 -2.53 13.09 -4.04
CA SER A 141 -2.31 14.12 -5.04
C SER A 141 -1.73 13.53 -6.32
N GLU A 142 -1.44 14.37 -7.31
CA GLU A 142 -0.71 13.96 -8.50
C GLU A 142 0.68 13.39 -8.15
N LYS A 143 1.28 13.79 -7.02
CA LYS A 143 2.67 13.43 -6.64
C LYS A 143 2.78 12.34 -5.58
N VAL A 144 1.83 12.25 -4.66
CA VAL A 144 1.88 11.31 -3.54
C VAL A 144 0.57 10.54 -3.40
N PHE A 145 0.68 9.27 -3.06
CA PHE A 145 -0.46 8.46 -2.66
C PHE A 145 -0.10 7.61 -1.45
N GLY A 146 -0.96 7.57 -0.44
CA GLY A 146 -0.80 6.62 0.64
C GLY A 146 -1.75 6.89 1.79
N PHE A 147 -1.41 6.39 2.96
CA PHE A 147 -2.27 6.50 4.13
C PHE A 147 -1.49 6.58 5.44
N PHE A 148 -2.16 7.14 6.45
CA PHE A 148 -1.87 6.93 7.86
C PHE A 148 -2.93 5.98 8.42
N LEU A 149 -2.48 4.91 9.06
CA LEU A 149 -3.32 4.00 9.82
C LEU A 149 -3.03 4.18 11.31
N PRO A 150 -4.01 4.61 12.13
CA PRO A 150 -3.87 4.60 13.57
C PRO A 150 -3.69 3.16 14.08
N ILE A 151 -2.62 2.90 14.82
CA ILE A 151 -2.37 1.63 15.49
C ILE A 151 -1.83 1.87 16.90
N LYS A 152 -2.16 0.98 17.84
CA LYS A 152 -1.56 1.03 19.17
C LYS A 152 -0.21 0.32 19.14
N ILE A 153 0.85 1.08 19.39
CA ILE A 153 2.21 0.56 19.49
C ILE A 153 2.46 0.18 20.97
N PRO A 154 3.08 -0.98 21.26
CA PRO A 154 3.47 -1.31 22.62
C PRO A 154 4.37 -0.22 23.22
N SER A 155 4.12 0.20 24.47
CA SER A 155 4.85 1.30 25.12
C SER A 155 6.35 1.02 25.32
N ASP A 156 6.74 -0.26 25.33
CA ASP A 156 8.12 -0.72 25.40
C ASP A 156 8.83 -0.74 24.03
N PHE A 157 8.10 -0.55 22.93
CA PHE A 157 8.66 -0.44 21.59
C PHE A 157 9.05 1.00 21.28
N ASN A 158 10.28 1.37 21.62
CA ASN A 158 10.83 2.73 21.50
C ASN A 158 11.75 2.92 20.29
N ILE A 159 11.66 2.05 19.28
CA ILE A 159 12.51 2.12 18.09
C ILE A 159 11.82 2.97 17.04
N ASP A 160 12.51 4.00 16.54
CA ASP A 160 12.08 4.73 15.36
C ASP A 160 12.26 3.86 14.11
N VAL A 161 11.15 3.47 13.49
CA VAL A 161 11.16 2.66 12.28
C VAL A 161 10.78 3.53 11.10
N SER A 162 11.71 3.67 10.15
CA SER A 162 11.45 4.34 8.88
C SER A 162 12.30 3.73 7.77
N TYR A 163 11.67 3.22 6.72
CA TYR A 163 12.36 2.59 5.60
C TYR A 163 11.68 2.91 4.27
N ARG A 164 12.43 2.74 3.18
CA ARG A 164 11.92 2.99 1.83
C ARG A 164 11.30 1.72 1.26
N ILE A 165 10.16 1.87 0.60
CA ILE A 165 9.55 0.80 -0.19
C ILE A 165 10.41 0.64 -1.43
N ARG A 166 11.14 -0.48 -1.53
CA ARG A 166 12.03 -0.76 -2.65
C ARG A 166 11.59 -2.00 -3.43
N ILE A 167 11.49 -1.87 -4.75
CA ILE A 167 11.30 -3.00 -5.66
C ILE A 167 12.49 -3.03 -6.62
N ASN A 168 13.19 -4.16 -6.71
CA ASN A 168 14.38 -4.35 -7.54
C ASN A 168 15.45 -3.24 -7.31
N GLY A 169 15.64 -2.84 -6.04
CA GLY A 169 16.59 -1.80 -5.64
C GLY A 169 16.14 -0.34 -5.87
N GLN A 170 15.02 -0.12 -6.56
CA GLN A 170 14.46 1.22 -6.79
C GLN A 170 13.47 1.59 -5.69
N SER A 171 13.58 2.81 -5.16
CA SER A 171 12.63 3.39 -4.20
C SER A 171 11.34 3.84 -4.89
N TYR A 172 10.20 3.53 -4.28
CA TYR A 172 8.88 3.96 -4.73
C TYR A 172 8.08 4.67 -3.64
N GLY A 173 8.65 4.82 -2.44
CA GLY A 173 7.93 5.35 -1.30
C GLY A 173 8.64 5.16 0.03
N ILE A 174 7.93 5.49 1.10
CA ILE A 174 8.39 5.42 2.48
C ILE A 174 7.34 4.77 3.37
N VAL A 175 7.81 4.04 4.36
CA VAL A 175 7.05 3.53 5.48
C VAL A 175 7.68 4.12 6.73
N SER A 176 6.86 4.67 7.61
CA SER A 176 7.32 5.23 8.87
C SER A 176 6.33 4.91 9.98
N LEU A 177 6.87 4.42 11.08
CA LEU A 177 6.16 4.33 12.35
C LEU A 177 6.13 5.72 13.00
N ILE A 178 4.94 6.13 13.40
CA ILE A 178 4.70 7.36 14.16
C ILE A 178 4.39 6.93 15.59
N HIS A 179 5.25 7.33 16.52
CA HIS A 179 5.05 7.07 17.94
C HIS A 179 3.93 7.93 18.52
N ALA A 180 3.37 7.45 19.63
CA ALA A 180 2.40 8.21 20.38
C ALA A 180 3.01 9.50 20.93
N ASP A 181 2.19 10.51 21.18
CA ASP A 181 2.59 11.74 21.86
C ASP A 181 2.66 11.56 23.38
N GLU A 182 2.89 12.65 24.11
CA GLU A 182 2.96 12.65 25.57
C GLU A 182 1.65 12.22 26.27
N GLN A 183 0.54 12.16 25.52
CA GLN A 183 -0.79 11.77 26.00
C GLN A 183 -1.14 10.32 25.61
N ASP A 184 -0.19 9.56 25.06
CA ASP A 184 -0.37 8.21 24.52
C ASP A 184 -1.34 8.16 23.31
N GLU A 185 -1.44 9.26 22.56
CA GLU A 185 -2.31 9.39 21.39
C GLU A 185 -1.53 9.55 20.06
N GLY A 186 -2.21 9.34 18.94
CA GLY A 186 -1.65 9.64 17.60
C GLY A 186 -0.64 8.63 17.05
N SER A 187 -0.44 7.48 17.71
CA SER A 187 0.41 6.41 17.17
C SER A 187 -0.17 5.78 15.90
N GLY A 188 0.70 5.42 14.95
CA GLY A 188 0.25 4.87 13.68
C GLY A 188 1.37 4.50 12.72
N VAL A 189 1.00 3.86 11.62
CA VAL A 189 1.89 3.60 10.48
C VAL A 189 1.50 4.51 9.33
N VAL A 190 2.51 5.17 8.76
CA VAL A 190 2.41 5.90 7.51
C VAL A 190 3.04 5.06 6.40
N ALA A 191 2.33 4.86 5.30
CA ALA A 191 2.87 4.31 4.07
C ALA A 191 2.52 5.26 2.93
N LEU A 192 3.53 5.80 2.25
CA LEU A 192 3.39 6.76 1.16
C LEU A 192 4.19 6.31 -0.05
N LEU A 193 3.58 6.41 -1.22
CA LEU A 193 4.18 6.18 -2.53
C LEU A 193 4.46 7.51 -3.21
N THR A 194 5.62 7.60 -3.86
CA THR A 194 5.97 8.72 -4.74
C THR A 194 5.52 8.38 -6.15
N LEU A 195 4.49 9.06 -6.64
CA LEU A 195 3.88 8.70 -7.93
C LEU A 195 4.78 9.02 -9.12
N ASP A 196 5.62 10.04 -9.01
CA ASP A 196 6.60 10.36 -10.04
C ASP A 196 7.65 9.24 -10.17
N GLU A 197 8.13 8.66 -9.06
CA GLU A 197 9.04 7.51 -9.09
C GLU A 197 8.41 6.30 -9.81
N ILE A 198 7.10 6.13 -9.69
CA ILE A 198 6.35 5.05 -10.36
C ILE A 198 6.13 5.36 -11.85
N ARG A 199 5.80 6.61 -12.20
CA ARG A 199 5.55 7.05 -13.58
C ARG A 199 6.81 7.02 -14.43
N ASP A 200 7.92 7.47 -13.85
CA ASP A 200 9.20 7.61 -14.53
C ASP A 200 9.96 6.28 -14.63
N ASN A 201 9.55 5.26 -13.88
CA ASN A 201 10.16 3.94 -13.92
C ASN A 201 9.61 3.06 -15.07
N PRO A 202 10.43 2.71 -16.09
CA PRO A 202 9.96 1.92 -17.23
C PRO A 202 9.49 0.51 -16.87
N ASP A 203 10.09 -0.11 -15.85
CA ASP A 203 9.72 -1.44 -15.40
C ASP A 203 8.37 -1.43 -14.67
N ALA A 204 8.14 -0.46 -13.78
CA ALA A 204 6.85 -0.25 -13.14
C ALA A 204 5.74 -0.01 -14.17
N GLN A 205 6.00 0.85 -15.17
CA GLN A 205 5.07 1.07 -16.28
C GLN A 205 4.82 -0.19 -17.12
N LYS A 206 5.84 -1.02 -17.31
CA LYS A 206 5.71 -2.31 -17.99
C LYS A 206 4.84 -3.28 -17.19
N LEU A 207 5.04 -3.39 -15.87
CA LEU A 207 4.20 -4.23 -14.99
C LEU A 207 2.74 -3.76 -14.98
N ILE A 208 2.49 -2.45 -14.92
CA ILE A 208 1.14 -1.86 -15.02
C ILE A 208 0.49 -2.18 -16.37
N LYS A 209 1.24 -2.14 -17.46
CA LYS A 209 0.72 -2.52 -18.80
C LYS A 209 0.45 -4.02 -18.90
N LEU A 210 1.34 -4.86 -18.36
CA LEU A 210 1.19 -6.32 -18.38
C LEU A 210 0.01 -6.78 -17.53
N SER A 211 -0.17 -6.23 -16.33
CA SER A 211 -1.31 -6.55 -15.46
C SER A 211 -2.66 -6.18 -16.07
N LYS A 212 -2.74 -5.14 -16.90
CA LYS A 212 -3.96 -4.82 -17.69
C LYS A 212 -4.27 -5.89 -18.75
N ARG A 213 -3.23 -6.53 -19.29
CA ARG A 213 -3.35 -7.59 -20.31
C ARG A 213 -3.68 -8.95 -19.70
N TYR A 214 -3.02 -9.29 -18.60
CA TYR A 214 -3.19 -10.54 -17.86
C TYR A 214 -4.01 -10.27 -16.61
N LYS A 215 -5.33 -10.15 -16.79
CA LYS A 215 -6.25 -9.87 -15.68
C LYS A 215 -6.14 -10.95 -14.60
N SER A 216 -6.33 -10.52 -13.35
CA SER A 216 -6.21 -11.36 -12.15
C SER A 216 -4.80 -11.86 -11.81
N ALA A 217 -3.81 -11.69 -12.68
CA ALA A 217 -2.42 -11.96 -12.33
C ALA A 217 -1.86 -10.83 -11.46
N VAL A 218 -1.15 -11.22 -10.40
CA VAL A 218 -0.42 -10.31 -9.51
C VAL A 218 1.04 -10.28 -9.96
N PHE A 219 1.57 -9.07 -10.10
CA PHE A 219 2.94 -8.79 -10.54
C PHE A 219 3.68 -7.95 -9.51
#